data_AF-A0A1W0A550-F1
#
_entry.id   AF-A0A1W0A550-F1
#
_cell.length_a   1.000
_cell.length_b   1.000
_cell.length_c   1.000
_cell.angle_alpha   90.00
_cell.angle_beta   90.00
_cell.angle_gamma   90.00
#
_symmetry.space_group_name_H-M   'P 1'
#
loop_
_entity.id
_entity.type
_entity.pdbx_description
1 polymer ?
#
loop_
_entity_poly.entity_id
_entity_poly.type
_entity_poly.pdbx_seq_one_letter_code
_entity_poly.pdbx_strand_id
1 'polypeptide(L)'
;MTSPLDIAASIAFFTTSYTSLCTSNFGIRVPEGHDLLHSKSLSPTKSSFIRRIQFIFWCVVISTSLLLVGIAVVFLMGDSCSAACPLYTYPWFIVKCSCVMYILDCNYHPIIDIDLYIQSTLTDVFYLSIVHCALPYGLTKETMANLTHIYALSIDKAGIIQWDIHHSDMPSSLFAIYMPNMRMPQWPTVLSKAWPSLEYVSLEFIIH
;
A
#
# COMPACT_ATOMS: atom_id res chain seq x y z
N MET A 1 -11.20 -0.23 -0.68
CA MET A 1 -12.04 0.99 -0.56
C MET A 1 -11.13 2.19 -0.81
N THR A 2 -11.32 2.91 -1.91
CA THR A 2 -10.55 4.12 -2.20
C THR A 2 -10.96 5.20 -1.20
N SER A 3 -9.97 5.83 -0.55
CA SER A 3 -10.27 6.86 0.43
C SER A 3 -10.88 8.07 -0.29
N PRO A 4 -11.85 8.79 0.33
CA PRO A 4 -12.42 10.01 -0.25
C PRO A 4 -11.34 11.07 -0.54
N LEU A 5 -10.20 10.97 0.13
CA LEU A 5 -9.06 11.86 -0.05
C LEU A 5 -8.29 11.56 -1.34
N ASP A 6 -8.24 10.29 -1.75
CA ASP A 6 -7.62 9.84 -3.00
C ASP A 6 -8.42 10.33 -4.22
N ILE A 7 -9.76 10.32 -4.08
CA ILE A 7 -10.69 10.89 -5.07
C ILE A 7 -10.50 12.42 -5.14
N ALA A 8 -10.37 13.09 -4.00
CA ALA A 8 -10.14 14.54 -3.97
C ALA A 8 -8.80 14.94 -4.61
N ALA A 9 -7.73 14.17 -4.34
CA ALA A 9 -6.41 14.40 -4.94
C ALA A 9 -6.45 14.24 -6.47
N SER A 10 -7.13 13.20 -6.95
CA SER A 10 -7.32 12.96 -8.39
C SER A 10 -8.09 14.11 -9.04
N ILE A 11 -9.18 14.57 -8.44
CA ILE A 11 -9.98 15.70 -8.95
C ILE A 11 -9.16 17.00 -8.98
N ALA A 12 -8.34 17.26 -7.95
CA ALA A 12 -7.48 18.43 -7.89
C ALA A 12 -6.42 18.42 -9.02
N PHE A 13 -5.82 17.27 -9.32
CA PHE A 13 -4.90 17.12 -10.45
C PHE A 13 -5.59 17.36 -11.80
N PHE A 14 -6.74 16.74 -12.05
CA PHE A 14 -7.45 16.93 -13.32
C PHE A 14 -7.93 18.37 -13.53
N THR A 15 -8.42 19.02 -12.48
CA THR A 15 -8.87 20.41 -12.57
C THR A 15 -7.71 21.40 -12.78
N THR A 16 -6.57 21.19 -12.12
CA THR A 16 -5.36 22.02 -12.35
C THR A 16 -4.78 21.81 -13.74
N SER A 17 -4.70 20.57 -14.25
CA SER A 17 -4.28 20.31 -15.64
C SER A 17 -5.25 20.91 -16.66
N TYR A 18 -6.57 20.78 -16.45
CA TYR A 18 -7.58 21.33 -17.35
C TYR A 18 -7.51 22.86 -17.42
N THR A 19 -7.41 23.53 -16.26
CA THR A 19 -7.30 24.99 -16.22
C THR A 19 -6.02 25.49 -16.90
N SER A 20 -4.89 24.79 -16.73
CA SER A 20 -3.63 25.10 -17.42
C SER A 20 -3.74 24.94 -18.94
N LEU A 21 -4.48 23.92 -19.40
CA LEU A 21 -4.75 23.70 -20.82
C LEU A 21 -5.64 24.80 -21.41
N CYS A 22 -6.70 25.17 -20.69
CA CYS A 22 -7.60 26.24 -21.12
C CYS A 22 -6.89 27.59 -21.21
N THR A 23 -6.09 27.96 -20.19
CA THR A 23 -5.35 29.24 -20.20
C THR A 23 -4.34 29.30 -21.34
N SER A 24 -3.66 28.18 -21.66
CA SER A 24 -2.79 28.08 -22.83
C SER A 24 -3.56 28.27 -24.14
N ASN A 25 -4.73 27.63 -24.27
CA ASN A 25 -5.57 27.74 -25.47
C ASN A 25 -6.11 29.17 -25.68
N PHE A 26 -6.45 29.88 -24.60
CA PHE A 26 -6.82 31.29 -24.66
C PHE A 26 -5.64 32.21 -25.03
N GLY A 27 -4.41 31.87 -24.63
CA GLY A 27 -3.19 32.61 -24.99
C GLY A 27 -2.75 32.44 -26.45
N ILE A 28 -3.14 31.34 -27.11
CA ILE A 28 -2.77 31.04 -28.50
C ILE A 28 -3.69 31.73 -29.53
N ARG A 29 -4.80 32.35 -29.10
CA ARG A 29 -5.56 33.26 -29.98
C ARG A 29 -4.75 34.54 -30.22
N VAL A 30 -3.85 34.47 -31.19
CA VAL A 30 -3.17 35.61 -31.78
C VAL A 30 -4.26 36.59 -32.25
N PRO A 31 -4.22 37.87 -31.83
CA PRO A 31 -5.18 38.84 -32.33
C PRO A 31 -4.89 39.05 -33.81
N GLU A 32 -5.74 38.47 -34.68
CA GLU A 32 -5.79 38.84 -36.08
C GLU A 32 -6.08 40.33 -36.16
N GLY A 33 -5.14 41.07 -36.73
CA GLY A 33 -5.15 42.51 -36.77
C GLY A 33 -6.32 43.05 -37.58
N HIS A 34 -7.38 43.46 -36.88
CA HIS A 34 -8.29 44.52 -37.30
C HIS A 34 -9.14 44.90 -36.09
N ASP A 35 -8.73 45.93 -35.34
CA ASP A 35 -9.63 46.84 -34.60
C ASP A 35 -8.83 47.89 -33.82
N LEU A 36 -8.17 48.80 -34.56
CA LEU A 36 -7.43 49.93 -34.00
C LEU A 36 -8.29 51.18 -33.74
N LEU A 37 -9.63 51.08 -33.68
CA LEU A 37 -10.48 52.28 -33.54
C LEU A 37 -11.54 52.28 -32.42
N HIS A 38 -11.62 51.24 -31.57
CA HIS A 38 -12.67 51.19 -30.54
C HIS A 38 -12.17 51.09 -29.08
N SER A 39 -11.01 51.66 -28.75
CA SER A 39 -10.40 51.53 -27.41
C SER A 39 -10.94 52.47 -26.31
N LYS A 40 -12.00 53.26 -26.55
CA LYS A 40 -12.43 54.32 -25.61
C LYS A 40 -13.61 54.02 -24.68
N SER A 41 -14.15 52.80 -24.63
CA SER A 41 -15.27 52.46 -23.73
C SER A 41 -15.06 51.14 -22.98
N LEU A 42 -13.86 50.91 -22.47
CA LEU A 42 -13.63 49.84 -21.49
C LEU A 42 -13.96 50.38 -20.10
N SER A 43 -15.22 50.17 -19.73
CA SER A 43 -15.82 50.43 -18.43
C SER A 43 -14.89 50.10 -17.24
N PRO A 44 -14.79 50.98 -16.21
CA PRO A 44 -13.99 50.76 -15.00
C PRO A 44 -14.40 49.53 -14.18
N THR A 45 -15.51 48.86 -14.49
CA THR A 45 -15.92 47.61 -13.83
C THR A 45 -15.11 46.37 -14.24
N LYS A 46 -14.46 46.38 -15.42
CA LYS A 46 -13.74 45.20 -15.93
C LYS A 46 -12.40 44.94 -15.19
N SER A 47 -11.78 45.98 -14.65
CA SER A 47 -10.50 45.87 -13.91
C SER A 47 -10.64 45.19 -12.54
N SER A 48 -11.78 45.39 -11.86
CA SER A 48 -12.07 44.79 -10.56
C SER A 48 -12.24 43.27 -10.66
N PHE A 49 -12.89 42.79 -11.73
CA PHE A 49 -13.11 41.37 -11.96
C PHE A 49 -11.80 40.61 -12.26
N ILE A 50 -10.93 41.18 -13.10
CA ILE A 50 -9.61 40.60 -13.42
C ILE A 50 -8.74 40.49 -12.15
N ARG A 51 -8.76 41.52 -11.29
CA ARG A 51 -8.00 41.52 -10.03
C ARG A 51 -8.49 40.44 -9.06
N ARG A 52 -9.80 40.20 -8.97
CA ARG A 52 -10.37 39.13 -8.14
C ARG A 52 -9.99 37.74 -8.65
N ILE A 53 -10.03 37.52 -9.96
CA ILE A 53 -9.63 36.23 -10.55
C ILE A 53 -8.15 35.95 -10.31
N GLN A 54 -7.27 36.95 -10.53
CA GLN A 54 -5.85 36.80 -10.24
C GLN A 54 -5.60 36.45 -8.77
N PHE A 55 -6.30 37.10 -7.83
CA PHE A 55 -6.17 36.80 -6.41
C PHE A 55 -6.56 35.35 -6.09
N ILE A 56 -7.72 34.89 -6.60
CA ILE A 56 -8.17 33.50 -6.40
C ILE A 56 -7.16 32.50 -6.96
N PHE A 57 -6.65 32.75 -8.17
CA PHE A 57 -5.63 31.91 -8.79
C PHE A 57 -4.38 31.79 -7.91
N TRP A 58 -3.86 32.92 -7.40
CA TRP A 58 -2.72 32.91 -6.48
C TRP A 58 -3.01 32.16 -5.18
N CYS A 59 -4.20 32.32 -4.59
CA CYS A 59 -4.59 31.57 -3.40
C CYS A 59 -4.60 30.05 -3.67
N VAL A 60 -5.15 29.62 -4.80
CA VAL A 60 -5.17 28.19 -5.18
C VAL A 60 -3.75 27.68 -5.36
N VAL A 61 -2.91 28.38 -6.13
CA VAL A 61 -1.52 27.97 -6.39
C VAL A 61 -0.71 27.87 -5.10
N ILE A 62 -0.80 28.87 -4.22
CA ILE A 62 -0.10 28.87 -2.92
C ILE A 62 -0.61 27.73 -2.04
N SER A 63 -1.93 27.53 -1.95
CA SER A 63 -2.52 26.46 -1.14
C SER A 63 -2.09 25.07 -1.65
N THR A 64 -2.10 24.84 -2.97
CA THR A 64 -1.64 23.58 -3.55
C THR A 64 -0.14 23.36 -3.35
N SER A 65 0.66 24.42 -3.45
CA SER A 65 2.11 24.34 -3.24
C SER A 65 2.43 23.99 -1.77
N LEU A 66 1.78 24.66 -0.82
CA LEU A 66 1.92 24.36 0.61
C LEU A 66 1.48 22.93 0.95
N LEU A 67 0.39 22.45 0.34
CA LEU A 67 -0.06 21.07 0.52
C LEU A 67 0.98 20.06 0.01
N LEU A 68 1.52 20.28 -1.20
CA LEU A 68 2.53 19.41 -1.79
C LEU A 68 3.83 19.41 -0.97
N VAL A 69 4.27 20.57 -0.48
CA VAL A 69 5.43 20.67 0.41
C VAL A 69 5.18 19.93 1.72
N GLY A 70 3.99 20.08 2.31
CA GLY A 70 3.61 19.35 3.53
C GLY A 70 3.65 17.84 3.33
N ILE A 71 3.11 17.35 2.20
CA ILE A 71 3.16 15.93 1.84
C ILE A 71 4.62 15.46 1.69
N ALA A 72 5.47 16.22 0.99
CA ALA A 72 6.87 15.88 0.80
C ALA A 72 7.65 15.81 2.13
N VAL A 73 7.39 16.74 3.06
CA VAL A 73 8.00 16.72 4.40
C VAL A 73 7.60 15.47 5.18
N VAL A 74 6.32 15.09 5.14
CA VAL A 74 5.83 13.86 5.78
C VAL A 74 6.53 12.61 5.23
N PHE A 75 6.73 12.54 3.91
CA PHE A 75 7.46 11.43 3.28
C PHE A 75 8.94 11.38 3.69
N LEU A 76 9.60 12.54 3.82
CA LEU A 76 11.02 12.61 4.19
C LEU A 76 11.27 12.33 5.67
N MET A 77 10.29 12.55 6.54
CA MET A 77 10.37 12.32 7.98
C MET A 77 9.86 10.94 8.41
N GLY A 78 9.53 10.05 7.46
CA GLY A 78 9.05 8.70 7.74
C GLY A 78 10.03 7.90 8.60
N ASP A 79 9.48 7.13 9.56
CA ASP A 79 10.28 6.21 10.37
C ASP A 79 10.89 5.11 9.48
N SER A 80 12.14 4.72 9.76
CA SER A 80 12.75 3.60 9.04
C SER A 80 12.02 2.29 9.34
N CYS A 81 11.70 1.55 8.28
CA CYS A 81 11.12 0.21 8.39
C CYS A 81 12.15 -0.81 8.89
N SER A 82 11.67 -1.89 9.51
CA SER A 82 12.52 -3.03 9.86
C SER A 82 13.22 -3.60 8.63
N ALA A 83 14.48 -4.02 8.78
CA ALA A 83 15.24 -4.70 7.73
C ALA A 83 14.59 -6.03 7.28
N ALA A 84 13.74 -6.62 8.12
CA ALA A 84 12.93 -7.80 7.79
C ALA A 84 11.76 -7.52 6.84
N CYS A 85 11.53 -6.25 6.48
CA CYS A 85 10.44 -5.83 5.61
C CYS A 85 10.98 -5.40 4.22
N PRO A 86 11.18 -6.33 3.26
CA PRO A 86 11.66 -5.98 1.93
C PRO A 86 10.69 -5.09 1.15
N LEU A 87 9.39 -5.21 1.41
CA LEU A 87 8.37 -4.40 0.74
C LEU A 87 7.49 -3.72 1.78
N TYR A 88 7.57 -2.40 1.81
CA TYR A 88 6.78 -1.55 2.68
C TYR A 88 6.10 -0.44 1.88
N THR A 89 5.07 0.13 2.49
CA THR A 89 4.37 1.30 1.97
C THR A 89 4.24 2.36 3.05
N TYR A 90 4.14 3.62 2.62
CA TYR A 90 3.73 4.72 3.48
C TYR A 90 2.34 5.14 3.03
N PRO A 91 1.28 4.74 3.76
CA PRO A 91 -0.06 5.21 3.47
C PRO A 91 -0.06 6.74 3.46
N TRP A 92 -0.84 7.32 2.56
CA TRP A 92 -0.93 8.77 2.45
C TRP A 92 -1.31 9.35 3.83
N PHE A 93 -0.56 10.36 4.28
CA PHE A 93 -0.74 11.05 5.57
C PHE A 93 -0.38 10.24 6.83
N ILE A 94 0.28 9.09 6.69
CA ILE A 94 0.79 8.32 7.82
C ILE A 94 2.32 8.29 7.76
N VAL A 95 2.97 8.76 8.83
CA VAL A 95 4.45 8.77 8.97
C VAL A 95 4.99 7.36 9.30
N LYS A 96 4.13 6.50 9.86
CA LYS A 96 4.48 5.14 10.25
C LYS A 96 4.55 4.22 9.03
N CYS A 97 5.64 3.46 8.96
CA CYS A 97 5.84 2.42 7.96
C CYS A 97 4.78 1.30 8.10
N SER A 98 4.18 0.88 6.98
CA SER A 98 3.31 -0.29 6.88
C SER A 98 4.01 -1.38 6.08
N CYS A 99 4.27 -2.53 6.71
CA CYS A 99 4.97 -3.63 6.07
C CYS A 99 4.01 -4.51 5.28
N VAL A 100 4.18 -4.55 3.95
CA VAL A 100 3.34 -5.36 3.07
C VAL A 100 3.88 -6.79 3.02
N MET A 101 5.20 -6.94 2.85
CA MET A 101 5.87 -8.23 2.82
C MET A 101 6.88 -8.31 3.96
N TYR A 102 6.67 -9.26 4.87
CA TYR A 102 7.53 -9.49 6.02
C TYR A 102 8.26 -10.83 5.87
N ILE A 103 9.59 -10.83 6.00
CA ILE A 103 10.42 -12.04 5.98
C ILE A 103 11.02 -12.26 7.36
N LEU A 104 10.51 -13.28 8.04
CA LEU A 104 11.05 -13.77 9.30
C LEU A 104 12.07 -14.87 9.03
N ASP A 105 13.36 -14.53 9.13
CA ASP A 105 14.44 -15.50 9.05
C ASP A 105 15.06 -15.76 10.43
N CYS A 106 14.82 -16.95 10.97
CA CYS A 106 15.27 -17.32 12.30
C CYS A 106 16.80 -17.51 12.41
N ASN A 107 17.53 -17.59 11.29
CA ASN A 107 19.00 -17.60 11.33
C ASN A 107 19.56 -16.21 11.68
N TYR A 108 18.91 -15.15 11.21
CA TYR A 108 19.32 -13.78 11.51
C TYR A 108 18.71 -13.26 12.81
N HIS A 109 17.49 -13.68 13.12
CA HIS A 109 16.77 -13.29 14.34
C HIS A 109 16.30 -14.55 15.07
N PRO A 110 17.13 -15.12 15.97
CA PRO A 110 16.77 -16.35 16.68
C PRO A 110 15.63 -16.05 17.65
N ILE A 111 14.42 -16.35 17.22
CA ILE A 111 13.19 -16.19 17.99
C ILE A 111 12.83 -17.55 18.59
N ILE A 112 12.59 -17.57 19.89
CA ILE A 112 12.24 -18.78 20.63
C ILE A 112 10.78 -19.15 20.38
N ASP A 113 9.88 -18.16 20.45
CA ASP A 113 8.45 -18.32 20.28
C ASP A 113 7.96 -17.46 19.11
N ILE A 114 7.80 -18.11 17.96
CA ILE A 114 7.43 -17.47 16.70
C ILE A 114 5.99 -17.00 16.74
N ASP A 115 5.09 -17.77 17.35
CA ASP A 115 3.69 -17.43 17.49
C ASP A 115 3.51 -16.16 18.32
N LEU A 116 4.16 -16.07 19.48
CA LEU A 116 4.14 -14.88 20.32
C LEU A 116 4.75 -13.67 19.61
N TYR A 117 5.83 -13.87 18.86
CA TYR A 117 6.45 -12.80 18.07
C TYR A 117 5.51 -12.26 17.00
N ILE A 118 4.89 -13.15 16.21
CA ILE A 118 3.93 -12.76 15.17
C ILE A 118 2.74 -12.03 15.81
N GLN A 119 2.15 -12.57 16.87
CA GLN A 119 0.99 -11.95 17.53
C GLN A 119 1.29 -10.56 18.09
N SER A 120 2.49 -10.35 18.65
CA SER A 120 2.87 -9.07 19.26
C SER A 120 3.37 -8.02 18.26
N THR A 121 3.99 -8.47 17.16
CA THR A 121 4.70 -7.57 16.24
C THR A 121 3.96 -7.38 14.91
N LEU A 122 3.29 -8.42 14.43
CA LEU A 122 2.72 -8.49 13.09
C LEU A 122 1.19 -8.57 13.17
N THR A 123 0.54 -7.41 13.05
CA THR A 123 -0.93 -7.29 13.04
C THR A 123 -1.47 -7.12 11.63
N ASP A 124 -0.80 -6.30 10.81
CA ASP A 124 -1.22 -5.97 9.44
C ASP A 124 -0.13 -6.36 8.43
N VAL A 125 -0.02 -7.66 8.13
CA VAL A 125 0.91 -8.17 7.12
C VAL A 125 0.12 -8.81 5.98
N PHE A 126 0.43 -8.40 4.75
CA PHE A 126 -0.21 -8.94 3.55
C PHE A 126 0.47 -10.24 3.07
N TYR A 127 1.80 -10.28 3.12
CA TYR A 127 2.60 -11.46 2.78
C TYR A 127 3.56 -11.77 3.93
N LEU A 128 3.45 -12.96 4.51
CA LEU A 128 4.35 -13.43 5.57
C LEU A 128 5.22 -14.57 5.04
N SER A 129 6.53 -14.40 5.06
CA SER A 129 7.51 -15.45 4.78
C SER A 129 8.22 -15.86 6.06
N ILE A 130 8.18 -17.13 6.41
CA ILE A 130 8.91 -17.69 7.54
C ILE A 130 9.99 -18.63 6.98
N VAL A 131 11.24 -18.38 7.32
CA VAL A 131 12.41 -19.05 6.73
C VAL A 131 13.34 -19.53 7.84
N HIS A 132 13.83 -20.78 7.72
CA HIS A 132 14.80 -21.38 8.65
C HIS A 132 14.33 -21.45 10.12
N CYS A 133 13.04 -21.42 10.36
CA CYS A 133 12.46 -21.43 11.70
C CYS A 133 11.98 -22.83 12.08
N ALA A 134 12.26 -23.30 13.30
CA ALA A 134 11.77 -24.60 13.75
C ALA A 134 10.27 -24.54 14.08
N LEU A 135 9.43 -25.01 13.15
CA LEU A 135 7.97 -25.05 13.30
C LEU A 135 7.45 -26.49 13.13
N PRO A 136 7.74 -27.41 14.06
CA PRO A 136 7.35 -28.81 13.91
C PRO A 136 5.84 -29.01 13.79
N TYR A 137 5.05 -28.12 14.39
CA TYR A 137 3.58 -28.15 14.41
C TYR A 137 2.91 -27.08 13.53
N GLY A 138 3.69 -26.35 12.71
CA GLY A 138 3.23 -25.17 11.99
C GLY A 138 2.91 -23.99 12.92
N LEU A 139 2.19 -22.99 12.39
CA LEU A 139 1.66 -21.87 13.19
C LEU A 139 0.45 -22.34 14.00
N THR A 140 0.22 -21.74 15.16
CA THR A 140 -0.95 -22.03 16.03
C THR A 140 -2.23 -21.41 15.49
N LYS A 141 -3.38 -21.93 15.94
CA LYS A 141 -4.70 -21.40 15.56
C LYS A 141 -4.89 -19.95 16.01
N GLU A 142 -4.35 -19.58 17.18
CA GLU A 142 -4.44 -18.23 17.71
C GLU A 142 -3.66 -17.24 16.84
N THR A 143 -2.45 -17.64 16.41
CA THR A 143 -1.64 -16.82 15.50
C THR A 143 -2.31 -16.66 14.15
N MET A 144 -2.83 -17.75 13.58
CA MET A 144 -3.55 -17.70 12.31
C MET A 144 -4.80 -16.83 12.40
N ALA A 145 -5.57 -16.92 13.50
CA ALA A 145 -6.76 -16.08 13.70
C ALA A 145 -6.44 -14.58 13.83
N ASN A 146 -5.26 -14.22 14.37
CA ASN A 146 -4.84 -12.82 14.52
C ASN A 146 -4.41 -12.18 13.19
N LEU A 147 -4.05 -12.98 12.19
CA LEU A 147 -3.60 -12.51 10.88
C LEU A 147 -4.80 -12.21 9.95
N THR A 148 -5.61 -11.22 10.29
CA THR A 148 -6.87 -10.93 9.57
C THR A 148 -6.67 -10.41 8.15
N HIS A 149 -5.50 -9.84 7.85
CA HIS A 149 -5.20 -9.20 6.56
C HIS A 149 -4.15 -9.95 5.71
N ILE A 150 -3.84 -11.19 6.07
CA ILE A 150 -2.86 -11.99 5.33
C ILE A 150 -3.46 -12.52 4.03
N TYR A 151 -2.78 -12.28 2.92
CA TYR A 151 -3.13 -12.81 1.60
C TYR A 151 -2.30 -14.05 1.26
N ALA A 152 -1.01 -14.03 1.62
CA ALA A 152 -0.10 -15.11 1.30
C ALA A 152 0.77 -15.48 2.50
N LEU A 153 0.94 -16.79 2.71
CA LEU A 153 1.82 -17.35 3.72
C LEU A 153 2.85 -18.26 3.05
N SER A 154 4.12 -17.97 3.27
CA SER A 154 5.25 -18.77 2.78
C SER A 154 6.01 -19.36 3.96
N ILE A 155 6.21 -20.67 3.96
CA ILE A 155 6.98 -21.36 4.99
C ILE A 155 8.08 -22.17 4.31
N ASP A 156 9.32 -21.71 4.46
CA ASP A 156 10.51 -22.28 3.82
C ASP A 156 11.45 -22.90 4.87
N LYS A 157 11.89 -24.14 4.61
CA LYS A 157 12.84 -24.89 5.46
C LYS A 157 12.46 -24.95 6.95
N ALA A 158 11.17 -24.96 7.28
CA ALA A 158 10.73 -24.89 8.67
C ALA A 158 10.63 -26.25 9.39
N GLY A 159 10.80 -27.35 8.64
CA GLY A 159 10.78 -28.72 9.20
C GLY A 159 9.43 -29.10 9.80
N ILE A 160 8.32 -28.74 9.16
CA ILE A 160 6.98 -29.09 9.65
C ILE A 160 6.79 -30.60 9.59
N ILE A 161 6.45 -31.19 10.73
CA ILE A 161 6.14 -32.61 10.88
C ILE A 161 4.62 -32.82 10.77
N GLN A 162 3.87 -31.96 11.44
CA GLN A 162 2.43 -32.02 11.56
C GLN A 162 1.88 -30.59 11.53
N TRP A 163 0.70 -30.36 10.95
CA TRP A 163 0.05 -29.06 11.03
C TRP A 163 -1.45 -29.24 11.07
N ASP A 164 -1.98 -29.30 12.28
CA ASP A 164 -3.36 -29.69 12.58
C ASP A 164 -4.22 -28.48 12.94
N ILE A 165 -4.38 -27.58 11.97
CA ILE A 165 -5.35 -26.49 12.06
C ILE A 165 -6.61 -26.87 11.29
N HIS A 166 -7.77 -26.70 11.92
CA HIS A 166 -9.04 -26.87 11.24
C HIS A 166 -9.31 -25.68 10.31
N HIS A 167 -9.95 -25.92 9.17
CA HIS A 167 -10.08 -24.89 8.13
C HIS A 167 -10.94 -23.69 8.55
N SER A 168 -11.81 -23.87 9.55
CA SER A 168 -12.58 -22.77 10.15
C SER A 168 -11.69 -21.75 10.87
N ASP A 169 -10.50 -22.17 11.27
CA ASP A 169 -9.58 -21.37 12.07
C ASP A 169 -8.53 -20.68 11.18
N MET A 170 -8.57 -20.93 9.87
CA MET A 170 -7.75 -20.22 8.89
C MET A 170 -8.31 -18.82 8.61
N PRO A 171 -7.45 -17.81 8.39
CA PRO A 171 -7.89 -16.49 8.01
C PRO A 171 -8.68 -16.55 6.70
N SER A 172 -9.85 -15.92 6.68
CA SER A 172 -10.70 -15.85 5.48
C SER A 172 -10.06 -15.05 4.34
N SER A 173 -9.04 -14.25 4.63
CA SER A 173 -8.25 -13.47 3.67
C SER A 173 -7.12 -14.27 3.02
N LEU A 174 -6.74 -15.42 3.59
CA LEU A 174 -5.63 -16.21 3.12
C LEU A 174 -5.98 -16.89 1.79
N PHE A 175 -5.24 -16.51 0.76
CA PHE A 175 -5.45 -16.89 -0.64
C PHE A 175 -4.41 -17.89 -1.15
N ALA A 176 -3.15 -17.68 -0.77
CA ALA A 176 -2.03 -18.48 -1.25
C ALA A 176 -1.18 -19.04 -0.10
N ILE A 177 -0.77 -20.30 -0.23
CA ILE A 177 0.23 -20.91 0.64
C ILE A 177 1.40 -21.44 -0.20
N TYR A 178 2.60 -21.05 0.20
CA TYR A 178 3.85 -21.50 -0.40
C TYR A 178 4.63 -22.31 0.64
N MET A 179 5.03 -23.53 0.27
CA MET A 179 5.88 -24.38 1.10
C MET A 179 7.08 -24.87 0.30
N PRO A 180 8.03 -23.97 -0.03
CA PRO A 180 9.23 -24.38 -0.73
C PRO A 180 10.18 -25.14 0.19
N ASN A 181 10.97 -26.03 -0.39
CA ASN A 181 12.07 -26.77 0.26
C ASN A 181 11.69 -27.48 1.57
N MET A 182 10.45 -27.91 1.68
CA MET A 182 9.92 -28.48 2.90
C MET A 182 10.18 -29.99 2.96
N ARG A 183 10.71 -30.43 4.10
CA ARG A 183 10.88 -31.86 4.43
C ARG A 183 9.64 -32.34 5.18
N MET A 184 8.60 -32.64 4.43
CA MET A 184 7.35 -33.15 5.00
C MET A 184 7.35 -34.68 4.96
N PRO A 185 7.40 -35.38 6.10
CA PRO A 185 7.28 -36.84 6.11
C PRO A 185 5.86 -37.30 5.74
N GLN A 186 4.86 -36.44 5.98
CA GLN A 186 3.45 -36.71 5.73
C GLN A 186 2.75 -35.46 5.19
N TRP A 187 1.66 -35.68 4.45
CA TRP A 187 0.82 -34.59 3.95
C TRP A 187 0.09 -33.90 5.12
N PRO A 188 0.19 -32.56 5.27
CA PRO A 188 -0.47 -31.84 6.35
C PRO A 188 -2.00 -31.98 6.29
N THR A 189 -2.62 -32.26 7.43
CA THR A 189 -4.09 -32.40 7.53
C THR A 189 -4.79 -31.10 7.13
N VAL A 190 -4.18 -29.96 7.42
CA VAL A 190 -4.67 -28.65 7.00
C VAL A 190 -4.81 -28.51 5.47
N LEU A 191 -3.91 -29.12 4.70
CA LEU A 191 -3.97 -29.10 3.22
C LEU A 191 -4.79 -30.27 2.65
N SER A 192 -5.31 -31.17 3.48
CA SER A 192 -5.98 -32.38 3.01
C SER A 192 -7.34 -32.10 2.35
N LYS A 193 -7.93 -30.95 2.63
CA LYS A 193 -9.21 -30.55 2.04
C LYS A 193 -9.15 -29.06 1.68
N ALA A 194 -9.71 -28.70 0.53
CA ALA A 194 -9.79 -27.30 0.12
C ALA A 194 -10.68 -26.51 1.08
N TRP A 195 -10.33 -25.26 1.35
CA TRP A 195 -11.20 -24.30 2.03
C TRP A 195 -11.51 -23.11 1.12
N PRO A 196 -12.63 -22.39 1.34
CA PRO A 196 -13.22 -21.53 0.31
C PRO A 196 -12.34 -20.37 -0.18
N SER A 197 -11.43 -19.86 0.65
CA SER A 197 -10.57 -18.73 0.31
C SER A 197 -9.24 -19.14 -0.33
N LEU A 198 -8.82 -20.41 -0.19
CA LEU A 198 -7.54 -20.88 -0.70
C LEU A 198 -7.67 -21.27 -2.17
N GLU A 199 -7.07 -20.48 -3.04
CA GLU A 199 -7.03 -20.75 -4.47
C GLU A 199 -5.69 -21.33 -4.91
N TYR A 200 -4.60 -21.03 -4.21
CA TYR A 200 -3.26 -21.37 -4.66
C TYR A 200 -2.44 -22.07 -3.57
N VAL A 201 -1.93 -23.26 -3.89
CA VAL A 201 -0.99 -24.01 -3.05
C VAL A 201 0.20 -24.42 -3.90
N SER A 202 1.39 -23.94 -3.53
CA SER A 202 2.64 -24.31 -4.19
C SER A 202 3.52 -25.10 -3.24
N LEU A 203 3.81 -26.34 -3.62
CA LEU A 203 4.66 -27.26 -2.88
C LEU A 203 5.89 -27.56 -3.72
N GLU A 204 7.06 -27.27 -3.20
CA GLU A 204 8.33 -27.63 -3.83
C GLU A 204 9.10 -28.54 -2.88
N PHE A 205 9.17 -29.82 -3.24
CA PHE A 205 9.80 -30.84 -2.40
C PHE A 205 11.26 -31.05 -2.82
N ILE A 206 12.13 -31.18 -1.82
CA ILE A 206 13.49 -31.70 -2.03
C ILE A 206 13.44 -33.21 -1.80
N ILE A 207 13.61 -33.99 -2.88
CA ILE A 207 13.78 -35.44 -2.80
C ILE A 207 15.26 -35.68 -2.45
N HIS A 208 15.52 -36.20 -1.25
CA HIS A 208 16.85 -36.66 -0.84
C HIS A 208 16.92 -38.19 -0.88
#